data_AF-A0AA42DNH9-F1
#
_entry.id   AF-A0AA42DNH9-F1
#
_cell.length_a   1.000
_cell.length_b   1.000
_cell.length_c   1.000
_cell.angle_alpha   90.00
_cell.angle_beta   90.00
_cell.angle_gamma   90.00
#
_symmetry.space_group_name_H-M   'P 1'
#
loop_
_entity.id
_entity.type
_entity.pdbx_description
1 polymer ?
#
loop_
_entity_poly.entity_id
_entity_poly.type
_entity_poly.pdbx_seq_one_letter_code
_entity_poly.pdbx_strand_id
1 'polypeptide(L)'
;MKQQLLEAILALTLKQQSALQQEDLEAFESLLEQKQEQIDALQALHEKMPEAKEERHEDLLKQIVALDTANNAEFNRQFEEVKANLQKTRQQIQDLRQRQHVNDVYNNPYDVSDEEGIFYDKR
;
A
#
# COMPACT_ATOMS: atom_id res chain seq x y z
N MET A 1 -0.30 26.36 -24.26
CA MET A 1 -1.05 25.09 -24.08
C MET A 1 -0.22 24.02 -23.39
N LYS A 2 0.99 23.68 -23.87
CA LYS A 2 1.88 22.70 -23.18
C LYS A 2 2.25 23.10 -21.76
N GLN A 3 2.60 24.37 -21.54
CA GLN A 3 2.87 24.89 -20.19
C GLN A 3 1.69 24.71 -19.23
N GLN A 4 0.46 24.93 -19.68
CA GLN A 4 -0.74 24.76 -18.85
C GLN A 4 -0.96 23.29 -18.46
N LEU A 5 -0.64 22.36 -19.36
CA LEU A 5 -0.68 20.92 -19.06
C LEU A 5 0.39 20.54 -18.05
N LEU A 6 1.61 21.09 -18.16
CA LEU A 6 2.67 20.87 -17.18
C LEU A 6 2.32 21.45 -15.80
N GLU A 7 1.73 22.64 -15.74
CA GLU A 7 1.23 23.24 -14.50
C GLU A 7 0.09 22.41 -13.89
N ALA A 8 -0.81 21.86 -14.72
CA ALA A 8 -1.86 20.96 -14.28
C ALA A 8 -1.27 19.66 -13.70
N ILE A 9 -0.29 19.06 -14.35
CA ILE A 9 0.43 17.87 -13.86
C ILE A 9 1.10 18.18 -12.52
N LEU A 10 1.79 19.32 -12.39
CA LEU A 10 2.41 19.74 -11.14
C LEU A 10 1.37 19.89 -10.01
N ALA A 11 0.22 20.52 -10.29
CA ALA A 11 -0.85 20.67 -9.32
C ALA A 11 -1.44 19.31 -8.89
N LEU A 12 -1.57 18.36 -9.81
CA LEU A 12 -1.99 17.00 -9.51
C LEU A 12 -0.95 16.27 -8.66
N THR A 13 0.34 16.38 -8.98
CA THR A 13 1.43 15.80 -8.17
C THR A 13 1.48 16.36 -6.75
N LEU A 14 1.17 17.65 -6.55
CA LEU A 14 1.05 18.24 -5.21
C LEU A 14 -0.17 17.70 -4.45
N LYS A 15 -1.32 17.52 -5.14
CA LYS A 15 -2.50 16.89 -4.54
C LYS A 15 -2.24 15.44 -4.15
N GLN A 16 -1.50 14.70 -4.97
CA GLN A 16 -1.05 13.34 -4.68
C GLN A 16 -0.22 13.30 -3.40
N GLN A 17 0.70 14.25 -3.22
CA GLN A 17 1.48 14.38 -1.99
C GLN A 17 0.57 14.60 -0.76
N SER A 18 -0.42 15.49 -0.88
CA SER A 18 -1.38 15.74 0.20
C SER A 18 -2.24 14.51 0.51
N ALA A 19 -2.67 13.76 -0.50
CA ALA A 19 -3.44 12.54 -0.31
C ALA A 19 -2.63 11.47 0.44
N LEU A 20 -1.35 11.28 0.06
CA LEU A 20 -0.43 10.38 0.78
C LEU A 20 -0.24 10.80 2.24
N GLN A 21 -0.09 12.10 2.51
CA GLN A 21 0.02 12.62 3.88
C GLN A 21 -1.23 12.39 4.73
N GLN A 22 -2.40 12.33 4.09
CA GLN A 22 -3.69 12.07 4.74
C GLN A 22 -4.04 10.58 4.78
N GLU A 23 -3.16 9.71 4.24
CA GLU A 23 -3.40 8.27 4.08
C GLU A 23 -4.68 7.95 3.27
N ASP A 24 -5.13 8.89 2.43
CA ASP A 24 -6.31 8.75 1.58
C ASP A 24 -5.92 8.10 0.24
N LEU A 25 -5.93 6.76 0.23
CA LEU A 25 -5.52 5.96 -0.93
C LEU A 25 -6.53 6.04 -2.09
N GLU A 26 -7.82 6.20 -1.81
CA GLU A 26 -8.87 6.32 -2.84
C GLU A 26 -8.69 7.64 -3.61
N ALA A 27 -8.47 8.74 -2.88
CA ALA A 27 -8.16 10.03 -3.51
C ALA A 27 -6.84 9.96 -4.30
N PHE A 28 -5.82 9.29 -3.77
CA PHE A 28 -4.53 9.12 -4.46
C PHE A 28 -4.68 8.35 -5.78
N GLU A 29 -5.45 7.26 -5.80
CA GLU A 29 -5.72 6.46 -7.01
C GLU A 29 -6.44 7.28 -8.09
N SER A 30 -7.50 8.01 -7.71
CA SER A 30 -8.20 8.89 -8.65
C SER A 30 -7.30 9.98 -9.24
N LEU A 31 -6.37 10.52 -8.43
CA LEU A 31 -5.41 11.51 -8.90
C LEU A 31 -4.35 10.93 -9.86
N LEU A 32 -4.01 9.64 -9.75
CA LEU A 32 -3.12 8.97 -10.71
C LEU A 32 -3.78 8.87 -12.09
N GLU A 33 -5.04 8.50 -12.16
CA GLU A 33 -5.79 8.43 -13.42
C GLU A 33 -5.86 9.80 -14.09
N GLN A 34 -6.26 10.83 -13.34
CA GLN A 34 -6.33 12.21 -13.83
C GLN A 34 -4.97 12.70 -14.33
N LYS A 35 -3.88 12.34 -13.64
CA LYS A 35 -2.53 12.71 -14.07
C LYS A 35 -2.11 12.01 -15.35
N GLN A 36 -2.46 10.73 -15.51
CA GLN A 36 -2.20 9.99 -16.74
C GLN A 36 -2.90 10.63 -17.94
N GLU A 37 -4.16 11.03 -17.79
CA GLU A 37 -4.90 11.74 -18.84
C GLU A 37 -4.20 13.03 -19.29
N GLN A 38 -3.65 13.81 -18.35
CA GLN A 38 -2.91 15.03 -18.68
C GLN A 38 -1.57 14.74 -19.38
N ILE A 39 -0.89 13.64 -19.01
CA ILE A 39 0.34 13.19 -19.67
C ILE A 39 0.03 12.75 -21.10
N ASP A 40 -1.03 11.97 -21.31
CA ASP A 40 -1.45 11.51 -22.64
C ASP A 40 -1.84 12.70 -23.52
N ALA A 41 -2.54 13.69 -22.96
CA ALA A 41 -2.86 14.94 -23.66
C ALA A 41 -1.59 15.74 -24.03
N LEU A 42 -0.60 15.79 -23.14
CA LEU A 42 0.68 16.44 -23.40
C LEU A 42 1.45 15.72 -24.51
N GLN A 43 1.46 14.39 -24.49
CA GLN A 43 2.12 13.58 -25.52
C GLN A 43 1.44 13.75 -26.89
N ALA A 44 0.11 13.67 -26.95
CA ALA A 44 -0.63 13.89 -28.18
C ALA A 44 -0.43 15.31 -28.75
N LEU A 45 -0.30 16.31 -27.88
CA LEU A 45 0.01 17.69 -28.28
C LEU A 45 1.45 17.82 -28.78
N HIS A 46 2.40 17.11 -28.18
CA HIS A 46 3.79 17.07 -28.60
C HIS A 46 3.97 16.37 -29.96
N GLU A 47 3.24 15.29 -30.21
CA GLU A 47 3.24 14.59 -31.51
C GLU A 47 2.67 15.45 -32.65
N LYS A 48 1.62 16.23 -32.37
CA LYS A 48 1.00 17.14 -33.36
C LYS A 48 1.81 18.41 -33.60
N MET A 49 2.50 18.90 -32.58
CA MET A 49 3.30 20.13 -32.62
C MET A 49 4.62 19.88 -31.90
N PRO A 50 5.62 19.27 -32.56
CA PRO A 50 6.95 19.11 -31.96
C PRO A 50 7.55 20.49 -31.64
N GLU A 51 8.15 20.62 -30.47
CA GLU A 51 8.58 21.92 -29.94
C GLU A 51 9.58 22.61 -30.86
N ALA A 52 9.41 23.93 -31.03
CA ALA A 52 10.51 24.78 -31.44
C ALA A 52 11.53 24.83 -30.29
N LYS A 53 12.83 24.86 -30.61
CA LYS A 53 13.97 24.85 -29.66
C LYS A 53 13.92 25.88 -28.51
N GLU A 54 12.98 26.83 -28.53
CA GLU A 54 12.83 27.94 -27.59
C GLU A 54 11.88 27.67 -26.41
N GLU A 55 11.00 26.67 -26.47
CA GLU A 55 10.12 26.30 -25.33
C GLU A 55 10.84 25.38 -24.34
N ARG A 56 11.79 25.92 -23.56
CA ARG A 56 12.46 25.16 -22.49
C ARG A 56 11.60 25.11 -21.24
N HIS A 57 10.86 24.02 -21.07
CA HIS A 57 10.12 23.72 -19.82
C HIS A 57 10.92 22.83 -18.83
N GLU A 58 12.25 22.79 -18.97
CA GLU A 58 13.12 21.88 -18.20
C GLU A 58 12.97 22.02 -16.68
N ASP A 59 12.76 23.23 -16.15
CA ASP A 59 12.65 23.45 -14.72
C ASP A 59 11.35 22.90 -14.13
N LEU A 60 10.23 23.05 -14.85
CA LEU A 60 8.95 22.46 -14.45
C LEU A 60 9.00 20.94 -14.49
N LEU A 61 9.63 20.37 -15.53
CA LEU A 61 9.81 18.92 -15.64
C LEU A 61 10.65 18.37 -14.49
N LYS A 62 11.75 19.04 -14.14
CA LYS A 62 12.59 18.65 -12.99
C LYS A 62 11.80 18.68 -11.68
N GLN A 63 10.97 19.69 -11.48
CA GLN A 63 10.11 19.79 -10.28
C GLN A 63 9.10 18.65 -10.22
N ILE A 64 8.41 18.35 -11.32
CA ILE A 64 7.45 17.24 -11.40
C ILE A 64 8.14 15.92 -11.09
N VAL A 65 9.28 15.64 -11.73
CA VAL A 65 10.04 14.40 -11.53
C VAL A 65 10.53 14.26 -10.08
N ALA A 66 11.03 15.34 -9.48
CA ALA A 66 11.49 15.33 -8.10
C ALA A 66 10.34 15.03 -7.13
N LEU A 67 9.19 15.67 -7.31
CA LEU A 67 8.00 15.44 -6.49
C LEU A 67 7.44 14.04 -6.68
N ASP A 68 7.37 13.54 -7.92
CA ASP A 68 6.92 12.17 -8.21
C ASP A 68 7.82 11.13 -7.56
N THR A 69 9.13 11.36 -7.59
CA THR A 69 10.09 10.46 -6.93
C THR A 69 9.86 10.42 -5.43
N ALA A 70 9.60 11.58 -4.81
CA ALA A 70 9.29 11.68 -3.39
C ALA A 70 7.96 11.00 -3.04
N ASN A 71 6.91 11.23 -3.84
CA ASN A 71 5.60 10.59 -3.65
C ASN A 71 5.70 9.07 -3.79
N ASN A 72 6.44 8.56 -4.77
CA ASN A 72 6.66 7.12 -4.94
C ASN A 72 7.43 6.51 -3.76
N ALA A 73 8.43 7.22 -3.24
CA ALA A 73 9.16 6.77 -2.06
C ALA A 73 8.24 6.69 -0.82
N GLU A 74 7.38 7.69 -0.62
CA GLU A 74 6.44 7.72 0.50
C GLU A 74 5.34 6.65 0.37
N PHE A 75 4.78 6.48 -0.83
CA PHE A 75 3.83 5.40 -1.11
C PHE A 75 4.44 4.02 -0.82
N ASN A 76 5.66 3.77 -1.28
CA ASN A 76 6.35 2.50 -1.01
C ASN A 76 6.62 2.28 0.49
N ARG A 77 6.95 3.35 1.23
CA ARG A 77 7.11 3.30 2.69
C ARG A 77 5.81 2.85 3.36
N GLN A 78 4.70 3.49 3.02
CA GLN A 78 3.37 3.15 3.55
C GLN A 78 2.96 1.71 3.16
N PHE A 79 3.22 1.31 1.92
CA PHE A 79 2.91 -0.05 1.46
C PHE A 79 3.65 -1.13 2.25
N GLU A 80 4.97 -0.97 2.47
CA GLU A 80 5.75 -1.93 3.26
C GLU A 80 5.32 -1.93 4.74
N GLU A 81 4.90 -0.79 5.27
CA GLU A 81 4.33 -0.68 6.63
C GLU A 81 3.03 -1.49 6.76
N VAL A 82 2.07 -1.30 5.84
CA VAL A 82 0.82 -2.08 5.83
C VAL A 82 1.08 -3.57 5.68
N LYS A 83 2.00 -3.96 4.79
CA LYS A 83 2.40 -5.35 4.58
C LYS A 83 3.00 -5.98 5.83
N ALA A 84 3.88 -5.26 6.54
CA ALA A 84 4.45 -5.72 7.80
C ALA A 84 3.37 -5.88 8.88
N ASN A 85 2.42 -4.95 8.95
CA ASN A 85 1.30 -5.02 9.88
C ASN A 85 0.39 -6.23 9.59
N LEU A 86 0.06 -6.50 8.33
CA LEU A 86 -0.70 -7.68 7.93
C LEU A 86 0.02 -8.99 8.31
N GLN A 87 1.34 -9.06 8.15
CA GLN A 87 2.12 -10.22 8.58
C GLN A 87 2.04 -10.43 10.10
N LYS A 88 2.18 -9.36 10.89
CA LYS A 88 2.03 -9.42 12.36
C LYS A 88 0.63 -9.88 12.76
N THR A 89 -0.42 -9.33 12.15
CA THR A 89 -1.80 -9.73 12.43
C THR A 89 -2.04 -11.20 12.11
N ARG A 90 -1.50 -11.71 10.99
CA ARG A 90 -1.60 -13.13 10.65
C ARG A 90 -0.93 -14.02 11.70
N GLN A 91 0.27 -13.64 12.17
CA GLN A 91 0.98 -14.37 13.23
C GLN A 91 0.17 -14.38 14.53
N GLN A 92 -0.36 -13.22 14.94
CA GLN A 92 -1.20 -13.12 16.14
C GLN A 92 -2.45 -14.00 16.06
N ILE A 93 -3.10 -14.08 14.89
CA ILE A 93 -4.25 -14.97 14.69
C ILE A 93 -3.83 -16.44 14.81
N GLN A 94 -2.66 -16.83 14.27
CA GLN A 94 -2.14 -18.18 14.40
C GLN A 94 -1.84 -18.54 15.86
N ASP A 95 -1.20 -17.64 16.60
CA ASP A 95 -0.90 -17.83 18.02
C ASP A 95 -2.19 -17.98 18.84
N LEU A 96 -3.21 -17.16 18.56
CA LEU A 96 -4.51 -17.27 19.21
C LEU A 96 -5.18 -18.63 18.93
N ARG A 97 -5.15 -19.11 17.68
CA ARG A 97 -5.69 -20.42 17.32
C ARG A 97 -4.92 -21.56 18.00
N GLN A 98 -3.60 -21.47 18.09
CA GLN A 98 -2.79 -22.44 18.81
C GLN A 98 -3.12 -22.46 20.30
N ARG A 99 -3.25 -21.28 20.93
CA ARG A 99 -3.66 -21.17 22.34
C ARG A 99 -5.05 -21.73 22.58
N GLN A 100 -6.00 -21.47 21.68
CA GLN A 100 -7.34 -22.06 21.74
C GLN A 100 -7.26 -23.58 21.64
N HIS A 101 -6.51 -24.12 20.67
CA HIS A 101 -6.32 -25.56 20.53
C HIS A 101 -5.69 -26.21 21.78
N VAL A 102 -4.65 -25.59 22.35
CA VAL A 102 -4.04 -26.07 23.61
C VAL A 102 -5.06 -26.02 24.76
N ASN A 103 -5.87 -24.96 24.86
CA ASN A 103 -6.92 -24.85 25.86
C ASN A 103 -7.98 -25.96 25.68
N ASP A 104 -8.42 -26.19 24.45
CA ASP A 104 -9.39 -27.24 24.12
C ASP A 104 -8.87 -28.66 24.39
N VAL A 105 -7.55 -28.90 24.25
CA VAL A 105 -6.94 -30.21 24.51
C VAL A 105 -6.70 -30.44 26.01
N TYR A 106 -6.20 -29.43 26.74
CA TYR A 106 -5.71 -29.62 28.11
C TYR A 106 -6.67 -29.15 29.21
N ASN A 107 -7.63 -28.27 28.90
CA ASN A 107 -8.62 -27.79 29.88
C ASN A 107 -10.02 -28.33 29.61
N ASN A 108 -10.20 -29.32 28.74
CA ASN A 108 -11.49 -29.95 28.55
C ASN A 108 -11.87 -30.71 29.83
N PRO A 109 -12.88 -30.26 30.61
CA PRO A 109 -13.19 -30.84 31.91
C PRO A 109 -13.80 -32.25 31.81
N TYR A 110 -14.02 -32.75 30.59
CA TYR A 110 -14.57 -34.07 30.31
C TYR A 110 -13.53 -35.09 29.81
N ASP A 111 -12.26 -34.71 29.63
CA ASP A 111 -11.19 -35.64 29.22
C ASP A 111 -10.47 -36.31 30.41
N VAL A 112 -10.95 -36.07 31.63
CA VAL A 112 -10.58 -36.84 32.83
C VAL A 112 -11.60 -37.97 33.00
N SER A 113 -11.62 -38.89 32.05
CA SER A 113 -12.49 -40.08 32.06
C SER A 113 -11.65 -41.35 31.96
N ASP A 114 -11.46 -42.00 33.12
CA ASP A 114 -11.13 -43.41 33.36
C ASP A 114 -9.78 -43.98 32.87
N GLU A 115 -8.67 -43.56 33.50
CA GLU A 115 -7.56 -44.51 33.70
C GLU A 115 -8.00 -45.54 34.75
N GLU A 116 -8.62 -46.61 34.27
CA GLU A 116 -8.96 -47.81 35.04
C GLU A 116 -7.75 -48.29 35.86
N GLY A 117 -7.97 -48.47 37.16
CA GLY A 117 -6.98 -48.99 38.09
C GLY A 117 -6.45 -50.36 37.64
N ILE A 118 -5.14 -50.46 37.47
CA ILE A 118 -4.45 -51.73 37.25
C ILE A 118 -4.57 -52.57 38.53
N PHE A 119 -5.54 -53.48 38.58
CA PHE A 119 -5.60 -54.51 39.62
C PHE A 119 -4.66 -55.65 39.23
N TYR A 120 -3.49 -55.72 39.86
CA TYR A 120 -2.65 -56.92 39.80
C TYR A 120 -3.33 -58.06 40.56
N ASP A 121 -3.84 -59.05 39.83
CA ASP A 121 -4.28 -60.32 40.39
C ASP A 121 -3.06 -61.05 40.98
N LYS A 122 -3.04 -61.21 42.30
CA LYS A 122 -2.01 -61.98 43.01
C LYS A 122 -2.37 -63.46 42.93
N ARG A 123 -1.59 -64.22 42.16
CA ARG A 123 -1.44 -65.67 42.37
C ARG A 123 -0.10 -65.96 43.02
#